data_AF-A0A520K6A1-F1
#
_entry.id   AF-A0A520K6A1-F1
#
_cell.length_a   1.000
_cell.length_b   1.000
_cell.length_c   1.000
_cell.angle_alpha   90.00
_cell.angle_beta   90.00
_cell.angle_gamma   90.00
#
_symmetry.space_group_name_H-M   'P 1'
#
loop_
_entity.id
_entity.type
_entity.pdbx_description
1 polymer ?
#
loop_
_entity_poly.entity_id
_entity_poly.type
_entity_poly.pdbx_seq_one_letter_code
_entity_poly.pdbx_strand_id
1 'polypeptide(L)'
;MASAGGRALRASYNYLVLGSIGICLYLLGIGFLYSVTGSLNMGDLRILLPPLYGNRIVQTAFIFILIGLSIKCAFFPLHIWQPNAYTYAPSAVSVIIAAAMSKVSVYALIRIIYSVFTLEFIRSYAGVDMAICWMGAIGIIAGSLLAIMQHNLKRMLAYSSVSQMAYIMLGIGLSPITAWGLLGVIAHLVNHALTKGCLFLAAGAFIYKYDLVDIRNFEGLGKKMPYASAAFTLAALSMIGIPPSTGFATKLFLIFASLHATDVFASSAYLFVAVLLLSSLLNLVYFWRVIERMYFIKGGEEMDGGERGREAPLSMLGPLVLLAALCILVGILWLTKLPLPLLDAVLSGLRLEVFL
;
A
#
# COMPACT_ATOMS: atom_id res chain seq x y z
N MET A 1 -7.60 -24.02 -10.50
CA MET A 1 -6.60 -23.23 -11.25
C MET A 1 -6.80 -23.25 -12.78
N ALA A 2 -7.88 -23.84 -13.30
CA ALA A 2 -8.32 -23.69 -14.70
C ALA A 2 -9.59 -22.80 -14.87
N SER A 3 -10.10 -22.20 -13.80
CA SER A 3 -11.48 -21.67 -13.73
C SER A 3 -11.68 -20.21 -14.18
N ALA A 4 -10.64 -19.51 -14.64
CA ALA A 4 -10.75 -18.09 -15.03
C ALA A 4 -10.55 -17.83 -16.53
N GLY A 5 -10.42 -18.88 -17.35
CA GLY A 5 -10.32 -18.80 -18.80
C GLY A 5 -9.20 -17.88 -19.30
N GLY A 6 -9.34 -17.36 -20.52
CA GLY A 6 -8.34 -16.46 -21.15
C GLY A 6 -8.05 -15.16 -20.36
N ARG A 7 -8.94 -14.74 -19.45
CA ARG A 7 -8.73 -13.53 -18.63
C ARG A 7 -7.63 -13.70 -17.58
N ALA A 8 -7.58 -14.85 -16.90
CA ALA A 8 -6.48 -15.13 -15.96
C ALA A 8 -5.15 -15.31 -16.67
N LEU A 9 -5.15 -15.94 -17.86
CA LEU A 9 -3.94 -16.07 -18.67
C LEU A 9 -3.41 -14.70 -19.06
N ARG A 10 -4.27 -13.81 -19.59
CA ARG A 10 -3.89 -12.44 -19.94
C ARG A 10 -3.40 -11.63 -18.73
N ALA A 11 -4.06 -11.79 -17.58
CA ALA A 11 -3.64 -11.12 -16.35
C ALA A 11 -2.26 -11.59 -15.88
N SER A 12 -2.00 -12.90 -15.94
CA SER A 12 -0.72 -13.50 -15.57
C SER A 12 0.39 -13.08 -16.54
N TYR A 13 0.10 -13.07 -17.85
CA TYR A 13 1.02 -12.58 -18.87
C TYR A 13 1.39 -11.11 -18.64
N ASN A 14 0.41 -10.23 -18.47
CA ASN A 14 0.65 -8.80 -18.21
C ASN A 14 1.46 -8.59 -16.91
N TYR A 15 1.18 -9.39 -15.87
CA TYR A 15 1.94 -9.39 -14.63
C TYR A 15 3.41 -9.79 -14.86
N LEU A 16 3.67 -10.86 -15.61
CA LEU A 16 5.03 -11.32 -15.89
C LEU A 16 5.79 -10.32 -16.78
N VAL A 17 5.17 -9.78 -17.82
CA VAL A 17 5.82 -8.82 -18.73
C VAL A 17 6.19 -7.53 -18.00
N LEU A 18 5.22 -6.88 -17.33
CA LEU A 18 5.49 -5.66 -16.57
C LEU A 18 6.45 -5.93 -15.40
N GLY A 19 6.31 -7.08 -14.75
CA GLY A 19 7.21 -7.52 -13.70
C GLY A 19 8.65 -7.73 -14.18
N SER A 20 8.84 -8.24 -15.40
CA SER A 20 10.16 -8.45 -16.01
C SER A 20 10.79 -7.14 -16.43
N ILE A 21 10.01 -6.23 -17.03
CA ILE A 21 10.47 -4.87 -17.35
C ILE A 21 11.00 -4.18 -16.08
N GLY A 22 10.25 -4.26 -14.97
CA GLY A 22 10.70 -3.68 -13.70
C GLY A 22 12.02 -4.27 -13.19
N ILE A 23 12.21 -5.59 -13.32
CA ILE A 23 13.47 -6.26 -12.93
C ILE A 23 14.62 -5.82 -13.83
N CYS A 24 14.41 -5.74 -15.15
CA CYS A 24 15.44 -5.31 -16.09
C CYS A 24 15.88 -3.86 -15.81
N LEU A 25 14.96 -2.93 -15.55
CA LEU A 25 15.30 -1.55 -15.19
C LEU A 25 16.08 -1.49 -13.87
N TYR A 26 15.63 -2.23 -12.86
CA TYR A 26 16.35 -2.32 -11.59
C TYR A 26 17.78 -2.84 -11.76
N LEU A 27 17.95 -3.93 -12.52
CA LEU A 27 19.26 -4.52 -12.78
C LEU A 27 20.17 -3.60 -13.60
N LEU A 28 19.62 -2.88 -14.58
CA LEU A 28 20.36 -1.92 -15.39
C LEU A 28 20.88 -0.76 -14.52
N GLY A 29 20.04 -0.25 -13.61
CA GLY A 29 20.49 0.76 -12.64
C GLY A 29 21.60 0.26 -11.71
N ILE A 30 21.53 -1.00 -11.25
CA ILE A 30 22.64 -1.62 -10.49
C ILE A 30 23.91 -1.71 -11.36
N GLY A 31 23.78 -2.09 -12.63
CA GLY A 31 24.91 -2.16 -13.57
C GLY A 31 25.61 -0.81 -13.75
N PHE A 32 24.85 0.28 -13.81
CA PHE A 32 25.39 1.64 -13.86
C PHE A 32 26.07 2.09 -12.56
N LEU A 33 25.55 1.69 -11.39
CA LEU A 33 26.28 1.94 -10.14
C LEU A 33 27.61 1.18 -10.13
N TYR A 34 27.59 -0.09 -10.55
CA TYR A 34 28.78 -0.91 -10.60
C TYR A 34 29.83 -0.36 -11.58
N SER A 35 29.41 0.17 -12.74
CA SER A 35 30.35 0.70 -13.74
C SER A 35 31.15 1.91 -13.25
N VAL A 36 30.63 2.66 -12.27
CA VAL A 36 31.30 3.86 -11.73
C VAL A 36 31.99 3.58 -10.40
N THR A 37 31.41 2.71 -9.57
CA THR A 37 31.91 2.46 -8.20
C THR A 37 32.75 1.19 -8.06
N GLY A 38 32.61 0.23 -8.97
CA GLY A 38 33.25 -1.08 -8.88
C GLY A 38 32.77 -1.97 -7.73
N SER A 39 31.76 -1.55 -6.95
CA SER A 39 31.21 -2.32 -5.82
C SER A 39 29.70 -2.56 -5.98
N LEU A 40 29.24 -3.66 -5.39
CA LEU A 40 27.83 -4.02 -5.26
C LEU A 40 27.39 -4.06 -3.78
N ASN A 41 28.32 -3.91 -2.85
CA ASN A 41 28.01 -3.92 -1.43
C ASN A 41 27.33 -2.59 -1.05
N MET A 42 26.15 -2.65 -0.44
CA MET A 42 25.41 -1.44 -0.05
C MET A 42 26.18 -0.54 0.93
N GLY A 43 26.99 -1.13 1.81
CA GLY A 43 27.84 -0.39 2.74
C GLY A 43 28.95 0.40 2.02
N ASP A 44 29.61 -0.22 1.05
CA ASP A 44 30.63 0.44 0.23
C ASP A 44 29.99 1.54 -0.62
N LEU A 45 28.86 1.25 -1.27
CA LEU A 45 28.14 2.22 -2.10
C LEU A 45 27.74 3.47 -1.31
N ARG A 46 27.31 3.31 -0.05
CA ARG A 46 27.00 4.45 0.84
C ARG A 46 28.17 5.41 1.00
N ILE A 47 29.40 4.90 1.00
CA ILE A 47 30.63 5.67 1.22
C ILE A 47 31.16 6.23 -0.11
N LEU A 48 31.04 5.46 -1.19
CA LEU A 48 31.60 5.79 -2.50
C LEU A 48 30.73 6.76 -3.32
N LEU A 49 29.41 6.79 -3.11
CA LEU A 49 28.50 7.58 -3.93
C LEU A 49 28.47 9.10 -3.64
N PRO A 50 28.64 9.62 -2.41
CA PRO A 50 28.52 11.06 -2.15
C PRO A 50 29.36 11.98 -3.05
N PRO A 51 30.65 11.68 -3.32
CA PRO A 51 31.44 12.46 -4.28
C PRO A 51 30.94 12.39 -5.74
N LEU A 52 30.09 11.43 -6.05
CA LEU A 52 29.60 11.11 -7.39
C LEU A 52 28.13 11.49 -7.61
N TYR A 53 27.46 12.15 -6.67
CA TYR A 53 26.04 12.53 -6.80
C TYR A 53 25.74 13.44 -8.00
N GLY A 54 26.72 14.25 -8.43
CA GLY A 54 26.63 15.05 -9.65
C GLY A 54 26.83 14.26 -10.96
N ASN A 55 27.24 12.99 -10.88
CA ASN A 55 27.50 12.17 -12.06
C ASN A 55 26.18 11.71 -12.70
N ARG A 56 26.02 12.00 -14.00
CA ARG A 56 24.82 11.63 -14.78
C ARG A 56 24.53 10.13 -14.78
N ILE A 57 25.56 9.28 -14.72
CA ILE A 57 25.40 7.82 -14.66
C ILE A 57 24.75 7.41 -13.33
N VAL A 58 25.18 8.00 -12.21
CA VAL A 58 24.60 7.74 -10.89
C VAL A 58 23.15 8.23 -10.81
N GLN A 59 22.87 9.42 -11.34
CA GLN A 59 21.50 9.95 -11.41
C GLN A 59 20.60 9.07 -12.30
N THR A 60 21.10 8.64 -13.45
CA THR A 60 20.37 7.74 -14.35
C THR A 60 20.13 6.38 -13.70
N ALA A 61 21.13 5.85 -12.98
CA ALA A 61 21.01 4.61 -12.21
C ALA A 61 19.89 4.69 -11.16
N PHE A 62 19.83 5.80 -10.42
CA PHE A 62 18.77 6.06 -9.45
C PHE A 62 17.39 6.03 -10.11
N ILE A 63 17.22 6.72 -11.25
CA ILE A 63 15.92 6.78 -11.95
C ILE A 63 15.51 5.40 -12.44
N PHE A 64 16.43 4.60 -12.98
CA PHE A 64 16.13 3.23 -13.40
C PHE A 64 15.72 2.32 -12.24
N ILE A 65 16.42 2.41 -11.10
CA ILE A 65 16.06 1.68 -9.88
C ILE A 65 14.69 2.15 -9.35
N LEU A 66 14.47 3.46 -9.29
CA LEU A 66 13.22 4.05 -8.82
C LEU A 66 12.03 3.60 -9.67
N ILE A 67 12.14 3.67 -11.01
CA ILE A 67 11.08 3.24 -11.92
C ILE A 67 10.87 1.71 -11.83
N GLY A 68 11.95 0.93 -11.83
CA GLY A 68 11.88 -0.54 -11.75
C GLY A 68 11.17 -1.02 -10.48
N LEU A 69 11.52 -0.44 -9.33
CA LEU A 69 10.85 -0.73 -8.05
C LEU A 69 9.44 -0.14 -8.00
N SER A 70 9.18 1.03 -8.60
CA SER A 70 7.85 1.62 -8.69
C SER A 70 6.85 0.73 -9.45
N ILE A 71 7.31 0.04 -10.51
CA ILE A 71 6.51 -0.97 -11.21
C ILE A 71 6.13 -2.11 -10.24
N LYS A 72 7.09 -2.61 -9.46
CA LYS A 72 6.86 -3.70 -8.49
C LYS A 72 5.97 -3.29 -7.31
N CYS A 73 6.06 -2.04 -6.87
CA CYS A 73 5.15 -1.46 -5.88
C CYS A 73 3.75 -1.16 -6.45
N ALA A 74 3.56 -1.27 -7.76
CA ALA A 74 2.36 -0.84 -8.48
C ALA A 74 2.02 0.64 -8.20
N PHE A 75 3.04 1.49 -8.23
CA PHE A 75 2.86 2.94 -8.11
C PHE A 75 2.23 3.51 -9.38
N PHE A 76 1.37 4.52 -9.24
CA PHE A 76 0.75 5.20 -10.37
C PHE A 76 1.82 5.93 -11.22
N PRO A 77 1.73 5.91 -12.58
CA PRO A 77 0.77 5.21 -13.45
C PRO A 77 1.16 3.77 -13.81
N LEU A 78 2.25 3.23 -13.24
CA LEU A 78 2.84 1.92 -13.54
C LEU A 78 2.10 0.72 -12.89
N HIS A 79 0.90 0.96 -12.36
CA HIS A 79 0.10 0.04 -11.56
C HIS A 79 -0.75 -0.97 -12.37
N ILE A 80 -0.73 -0.88 -13.71
CA ILE A 80 -1.70 -1.51 -14.63
C ILE A 80 -1.82 -3.04 -14.43
N TRP A 81 -0.75 -3.71 -14.02
CA TRP A 81 -0.75 -5.16 -13.78
C TRP A 81 -1.58 -5.56 -12.54
N GLN A 82 -1.60 -4.73 -11.50
CA GLN A 82 -2.04 -5.10 -10.15
C GLN A 82 -3.54 -5.43 -10.07
N PRO A 83 -4.47 -4.59 -10.60
CA PRO A 83 -5.91 -4.87 -10.49
C PRO A 83 -6.31 -6.21 -11.08
N ASN A 84 -5.78 -6.56 -12.26
CA ASN A 84 -6.08 -7.82 -12.91
C ASN A 84 -5.46 -9.00 -12.17
N ALA A 85 -4.19 -8.90 -11.75
CA ALA A 85 -3.51 -9.96 -11.00
C ALA A 85 -4.26 -10.31 -9.70
N TYR A 86 -4.71 -9.30 -8.96
CA TYR A 86 -5.41 -9.51 -7.67
C TYR A 86 -6.82 -10.07 -7.87
N THR A 87 -7.51 -9.65 -8.93
CA THR A 87 -8.89 -10.06 -9.21
C THR A 87 -8.98 -11.52 -9.62
N TYR A 88 -8.06 -11.97 -10.49
CA TYR A 88 -8.15 -13.29 -11.10
C TYR A 88 -7.32 -14.36 -10.39
N ALA A 89 -6.44 -13.98 -9.46
CA ALA A 89 -5.77 -14.93 -8.60
C ALA A 89 -6.74 -15.63 -7.62
N PRO A 90 -6.45 -16.88 -7.21
CA PRO A 90 -7.17 -17.53 -6.10
C PRO A 90 -7.12 -16.66 -4.84
N SER A 91 -8.21 -16.62 -4.07
CA SER A 91 -8.34 -15.67 -2.96
C SER A 91 -7.23 -15.78 -1.92
N ALA A 92 -6.79 -17.01 -1.58
CA ALA A 92 -5.66 -17.23 -0.67
C ALA A 92 -4.34 -16.61 -1.20
N VAL A 93 -4.12 -16.67 -2.51
CA VAL A 93 -2.96 -16.06 -3.16
C VAL A 93 -3.09 -14.54 -3.17
N SER A 94 -4.28 -14.00 -3.47
CA SER A 94 -4.53 -12.55 -3.44
C SER A 94 -4.25 -11.94 -2.07
N VAL A 95 -4.51 -12.66 -0.97
CA VAL A 95 -4.16 -12.21 0.39
C VAL A 95 -2.66 -12.00 0.54
N ILE A 96 -1.85 -13.00 0.16
CA ILE A 96 -0.39 -12.93 0.29
C ILE A 96 0.18 -11.83 -0.63
N ILE A 97 -0.30 -11.75 -1.87
CA ILE A 97 0.14 -10.72 -2.82
C ILE A 97 -0.21 -9.32 -2.27
N ALA A 98 -1.42 -9.13 -1.75
CA ALA A 98 -1.87 -7.86 -1.21
C ALA A 98 -1.13 -7.48 0.08
N ALA A 99 -0.94 -8.42 1.00
CA ALA A 99 -0.36 -8.16 2.32
C ALA A 99 1.17 -8.04 2.30
N ALA A 100 1.88 -8.87 1.53
CA ALA A 100 3.33 -9.01 1.62
C ALA A 100 4.10 -8.54 0.37
N MET A 101 3.66 -8.92 -0.84
CA MET A 101 4.51 -8.76 -2.04
C MET A 101 4.87 -7.29 -2.35
N SER A 102 3.89 -6.39 -2.26
CA SER A 102 4.13 -4.94 -2.45
C SER A 102 5.07 -4.38 -1.37
N LYS A 103 5.06 -4.94 -0.16
CA LYS A 103 5.81 -4.43 0.99
C LYS A 103 7.29 -4.70 0.84
N VAL A 104 7.66 -5.85 0.30
CA VAL A 104 9.06 -6.19 0.00
C VAL A 104 9.64 -5.18 -1.00
N SER A 105 8.85 -4.77 -1.99
CA SER A 105 9.27 -3.82 -3.01
C SER A 105 9.45 -2.40 -2.42
N VAL A 106 8.52 -1.97 -1.56
CA VAL A 106 8.64 -0.71 -0.82
C VAL A 106 9.84 -0.75 0.14
N TYR A 107 10.06 -1.86 0.84
CA TYR A 107 11.21 -2.04 1.70
C TYR A 107 12.53 -1.94 0.93
N ALA A 108 12.62 -2.59 -0.24
CA ALA A 108 13.77 -2.46 -1.12
C ALA A 108 13.99 -1.01 -1.55
N LEU A 109 12.92 -0.28 -1.89
CA LEU A 109 12.99 1.14 -2.23
C LEU A 109 13.51 1.99 -1.05
N ILE A 110 12.99 1.77 0.16
CA ILE A 110 13.49 2.42 1.38
C ILE A 110 14.97 2.09 1.59
N ARG A 111 15.39 0.82 1.48
CA ARG A 111 16.80 0.44 1.66
C ARG A 111 17.71 1.11 0.63
N ILE A 112 17.31 1.16 -0.63
CA ILE A 112 18.11 1.82 -1.67
C ILE A 112 18.20 3.33 -1.40
N ILE A 113 17.07 3.99 -1.10
CA ILE A 113 17.06 5.43 -0.85
C ILE A 113 17.88 5.79 0.40
N TYR A 114 17.72 5.07 1.50
CA TYR A 114 18.31 5.46 2.78
C TYR A 114 19.70 4.90 3.01
N SER A 115 19.94 3.65 2.60
CA SER A 115 21.20 2.97 2.87
C SER A 115 22.22 3.12 1.74
N VAL A 116 21.79 3.35 0.50
CA VAL A 116 22.69 3.46 -0.67
C VAL A 116 22.84 4.91 -1.13
N PHE A 117 21.76 5.54 -1.58
CA PHE A 117 21.81 6.91 -2.10
C PHE A 117 21.78 7.98 -1.00
N THR A 118 21.28 7.65 0.19
CA THR A 118 21.04 8.58 1.31
C THR A 118 20.05 9.70 0.98
N LEU A 119 19.55 10.38 2.03
CA LEU A 119 18.64 11.52 1.86
C LEU A 119 19.32 12.73 1.22
N GLU A 120 20.66 12.83 1.35
CA GLU A 120 21.45 13.90 0.77
C GLU A 120 21.42 13.86 -0.76
N PHE A 121 21.51 12.67 -1.37
CA PHE A 121 21.37 12.52 -2.82
C PHE A 121 20.02 13.06 -3.29
N ILE A 122 18.92 12.68 -2.62
CA ILE A 122 17.58 13.13 -3.03
C ILE A 122 17.46 14.65 -2.93
N ARG A 123 18.00 15.27 -1.86
CA ARG A 123 18.02 16.73 -1.72
C ARG A 123 18.89 17.40 -2.80
N SER A 124 20.02 16.78 -3.17
CA SER A 124 20.93 17.30 -4.19
C SER A 124 20.39 17.15 -5.61
N TYR A 125 19.59 16.10 -5.87
CA TYR A 125 18.99 15.85 -7.16
C TYR A 125 17.67 16.63 -7.29
N ALA A 126 17.83 17.91 -7.59
CA ALA A 126 16.75 18.90 -7.62
C ALA A 126 15.47 18.40 -8.31
N GLY A 127 14.35 18.45 -7.57
CA GLY A 127 13.00 18.21 -8.07
C GLY A 127 12.53 16.75 -8.06
N VAL A 128 13.40 15.78 -7.74
CA VAL A 128 13.01 14.36 -7.68
C VAL A 128 12.04 14.07 -6.53
N ASP A 129 12.31 14.62 -5.35
CA ASP A 129 11.43 14.55 -4.18
C ASP A 129 10.04 15.14 -4.47
N MET A 130 10.01 16.33 -5.09
CA MET A 130 8.77 17.01 -5.47
C MET A 130 8.01 16.24 -6.55
N ALA A 131 8.71 15.66 -7.54
CA ALA A 131 8.09 14.82 -8.56
C ALA A 131 7.46 13.55 -7.95
N ILE A 132 8.16 12.89 -7.02
CA ILE A 132 7.62 11.75 -6.27
C ILE A 132 6.37 12.17 -5.48
N CYS A 133 6.39 13.33 -4.82
CA CYS A 133 5.24 13.83 -4.07
C CYS A 133 4.03 14.08 -4.98
N TRP A 134 4.20 14.76 -6.11
CA TRP A 134 3.11 15.02 -7.04
C TRP A 134 2.54 13.75 -7.67
N MET A 135 3.41 12.83 -8.09
CA MET A 135 3.00 11.52 -8.59
C MET A 135 2.25 10.72 -7.52
N GLY A 136 2.68 10.84 -6.26
CA GLY A 136 1.98 10.33 -5.07
C GLY A 136 0.59 10.93 -4.95
N ALA A 137 0.47 12.25 -4.92
CA ALA A 137 -0.78 12.96 -4.78
C ALA A 137 -1.78 12.61 -5.91
N ILE A 138 -1.33 12.58 -7.16
CA ILE A 138 -2.15 12.18 -8.30
C ILE A 138 -2.56 10.71 -8.17
N GLY A 139 -1.63 9.82 -7.81
CA GLY A 139 -1.90 8.39 -7.63
C GLY A 139 -2.91 8.09 -6.53
N ILE A 140 -2.88 8.86 -5.45
CA ILE A 140 -3.85 8.78 -4.34
C ILE A 140 -5.27 9.00 -4.86
N ILE A 141 -5.49 10.09 -5.61
CA ILE A 141 -6.80 10.45 -6.16
C ILE A 141 -7.21 9.47 -7.27
N ALA A 142 -6.33 9.23 -8.24
CA ALA A 142 -6.62 8.34 -9.37
C ALA A 142 -6.97 6.93 -8.91
N GLY A 143 -6.20 6.36 -7.97
CA GLY A 143 -6.48 5.03 -7.41
C GLY A 143 -7.83 4.98 -6.67
N SER A 144 -8.16 6.03 -5.91
CA SER A 144 -9.42 6.13 -5.18
C SER A 144 -10.63 6.25 -6.12
N LEU A 145 -10.55 7.08 -7.17
CA LEU A 145 -11.59 7.21 -8.19
C LEU A 145 -11.81 5.89 -8.95
N LEU A 146 -10.72 5.24 -9.37
CA LEU A 146 -10.80 3.96 -10.06
C LEU A 146 -11.40 2.87 -9.16
N ALA A 147 -11.13 2.89 -7.84
CA ALA A 147 -11.76 1.98 -6.89
C ALA A 147 -13.27 2.20 -6.80
N ILE A 148 -13.74 3.46 -6.72
CA ILE A 148 -15.17 3.80 -6.71
C ILE A 148 -15.88 3.21 -7.93
N MET A 149 -15.26 3.22 -9.11
CA MET A 149 -15.86 2.69 -10.34
C MET A 149 -15.99 1.16 -10.39
N GLN A 150 -15.40 0.41 -9.45
CA GLN A 150 -15.44 -1.05 -9.48
C GLN A 150 -16.65 -1.62 -8.74
N HIS A 151 -17.32 -2.61 -9.34
CA HIS A 151 -18.34 -3.43 -8.68
C HIS A 151 -17.80 -4.76 -8.15
N ASN A 152 -16.68 -5.25 -8.69
CA ASN A 152 -16.01 -6.45 -8.22
C ASN A 152 -15.18 -6.13 -6.96
N LEU A 153 -15.43 -6.84 -5.85
CA LEU A 153 -14.80 -6.56 -4.56
C LEU A 153 -13.26 -6.66 -4.63
N LYS A 154 -12.70 -7.75 -5.16
CA LYS A 154 -11.24 -7.92 -5.25
C LYS A 154 -10.60 -6.84 -6.11
N ARG A 155 -11.26 -6.46 -7.20
CA ARG A 155 -10.79 -5.39 -8.10
C ARG A 155 -10.83 -4.02 -7.43
N MET A 156 -11.92 -3.72 -6.71
CA MET A 156 -12.04 -2.50 -5.90
C MET A 156 -10.92 -2.43 -4.85
N LEU A 157 -10.68 -3.53 -4.13
CA LEU A 157 -9.61 -3.62 -3.13
C LEU A 157 -8.21 -3.46 -3.74
N ALA A 158 -8.00 -3.92 -4.97
CA ALA A 158 -6.75 -3.74 -5.70
C ALA A 158 -6.50 -2.28 -6.09
N TYR A 159 -7.49 -1.56 -6.66
CA TYR A 159 -7.35 -0.12 -6.93
C TYR A 159 -7.21 0.72 -5.67
N SER A 160 -7.93 0.37 -4.60
CA SER A 160 -7.70 0.96 -3.29
C SER A 160 -6.25 0.72 -2.83
N SER A 161 -5.63 -0.43 -3.18
CA SER A 161 -4.21 -0.65 -2.88
C SER A 161 -3.26 0.24 -3.70
N VAL A 162 -3.59 0.55 -4.95
CA VAL A 162 -2.85 1.55 -5.76
C VAL A 162 -2.84 2.90 -5.08
N SER A 163 -4.01 3.37 -4.61
CA SER A 163 -4.12 4.63 -3.87
C SER A 163 -3.24 4.62 -2.62
N GLN A 164 -3.31 3.57 -1.79
CA GLN A 164 -2.50 3.50 -0.56
C GLN A 164 -0.99 3.33 -0.82
N MET A 165 -0.57 2.69 -1.91
CA MET A 165 0.85 2.70 -2.32
C MET A 165 1.29 4.12 -2.72
N ALA A 166 0.40 4.94 -3.25
CA ALA A 166 0.70 6.34 -3.54
C ALA A 166 0.80 7.22 -2.28
N TYR A 167 0.09 6.89 -1.18
CA TYR A 167 0.34 7.49 0.15
C TYR A 167 1.77 7.22 0.63
N ILE A 168 2.25 5.98 0.46
CA ILE A 168 3.62 5.58 0.80
C ILE A 168 4.62 6.37 -0.06
N MET A 169 4.40 6.46 -1.36
CA MET A 169 5.30 7.21 -2.25
C MET A 169 5.34 8.71 -1.93
N LEU A 170 4.19 9.32 -1.62
CA LEU A 170 4.13 10.71 -1.13
C LEU A 170 4.98 10.87 0.14
N GLY A 171 4.84 9.95 1.10
CA GLY A 171 5.67 9.95 2.31
C GLY A 171 7.17 9.79 2.02
N ILE A 172 7.55 8.95 1.05
CA ILE A 172 8.94 8.80 0.60
C ILE A 172 9.46 10.13 0.03
N GLY A 173 8.66 10.84 -0.77
CA GLY A 173 9.04 12.16 -1.29
C GLY A 173 9.18 13.24 -0.21
N LEU A 174 8.39 13.18 0.87
CA LEU A 174 8.46 14.11 2.01
C LEU A 174 9.60 13.77 2.99
N SER A 175 10.07 12.53 2.97
CA SER A 175 11.01 12.02 3.96
C SER A 175 12.42 12.61 3.97
N PRO A 176 12.97 13.15 2.86
CA PRO A 176 14.19 13.96 2.92
C PRO A 176 13.99 15.27 3.68
N ILE A 177 12.78 15.75 3.88
CA ILE A 177 12.51 17.06 4.51
C ILE A 177 12.21 16.90 6.00
N THR A 178 11.45 15.86 6.36
CA THR A 178 10.96 15.67 7.73
C THR A 178 10.95 14.20 8.14
N ALA A 179 11.31 13.94 9.40
CA ALA A 179 11.27 12.61 10.01
C ALA A 179 9.84 11.99 9.99
N TRP A 180 8.80 12.84 10.02
CA TRP A 180 7.41 12.41 9.87
C TRP A 180 7.15 11.71 8.54
N GLY A 181 7.92 12.01 7.49
CA GLY A 181 7.81 11.35 6.19
C GLY A 181 8.15 9.87 6.28
N LEU A 182 9.33 9.53 6.81
CA LEU A 182 9.75 8.13 6.99
C LEU A 182 8.85 7.39 7.99
N LEU A 183 8.54 8.03 9.12
CA LEU A 183 7.65 7.45 10.13
C LEU A 183 6.27 7.13 9.52
N GLY A 184 5.71 8.08 8.77
CA GLY A 184 4.45 7.92 8.04
C GLY A 184 4.53 6.76 7.03
N VAL A 185 5.62 6.64 6.27
CA VAL A 185 5.86 5.54 5.33
C VAL A 185 5.84 4.18 6.03
N ILE A 186 6.64 4.01 7.09
CA ILE A 186 6.75 2.74 7.81
C ILE A 186 5.40 2.37 8.44
N ALA A 187 4.79 3.33 9.15
CA ALA A 187 3.52 3.09 9.82
C ALA A 187 2.42 2.78 8.80
N HIS A 188 2.36 3.50 7.67
CA HIS A 188 1.37 3.26 6.62
C HIS A 188 1.59 1.93 5.89
N LEU A 189 2.85 1.49 5.74
CA LEU A 189 3.19 0.18 5.19
C LEU A 189 2.63 -0.96 6.07
N VAL A 190 2.78 -0.84 7.39
CA VAL A 190 2.23 -1.79 8.37
C VAL A 190 0.70 -1.77 8.37
N ASN A 191 0.09 -0.57 8.42
CA ASN A 191 -1.37 -0.42 8.30
C ASN A 191 -1.88 -1.12 7.04
N HIS A 192 -1.28 -0.85 5.88
CA HIS A 192 -1.71 -1.43 4.61
C HIS A 192 -1.57 -2.95 4.58
N ALA A 193 -0.51 -3.51 5.17
CA ALA A 193 -0.34 -4.96 5.29
C ALA A 193 -1.47 -5.61 6.09
N LEU A 194 -1.76 -5.08 7.29
CA LEU A 194 -2.76 -5.61 8.21
C LEU A 194 -4.18 -5.49 7.63
N THR A 195 -4.55 -4.28 7.23
CA THR A 195 -5.89 -3.97 6.72
C THR A 195 -6.17 -4.67 5.40
N LYS A 196 -5.24 -4.68 4.43
CA LYS A 196 -5.47 -5.40 3.17
C LYS A 196 -5.46 -6.91 3.36
N GLY A 197 -4.60 -7.43 4.24
CA GLY A 197 -4.66 -8.84 4.62
C GLY A 197 -6.05 -9.21 5.13
N CYS A 198 -6.60 -8.42 6.06
CA CYS A 198 -7.95 -8.61 6.60
C CYS A 198 -9.03 -8.51 5.51
N LEU A 199 -9.01 -7.46 4.69
CA LEU A 199 -10.02 -7.23 3.65
C LEU A 199 -10.01 -8.32 2.57
N PHE A 200 -8.84 -8.79 2.14
CA PHE A 200 -8.74 -9.89 1.17
C PHE A 200 -9.08 -11.25 1.79
N LEU A 201 -8.81 -11.48 3.09
CA LEU A 201 -9.27 -12.68 3.78
C LEU A 201 -10.79 -12.71 3.91
N ALA A 202 -11.41 -11.59 4.26
CA ALA A 202 -12.86 -11.45 4.28
C ALA A 202 -13.46 -11.68 2.88
N ALA A 203 -12.90 -11.06 1.84
CA ALA A 203 -13.31 -11.33 0.46
C ALA A 203 -13.17 -12.82 0.11
N GLY A 204 -12.10 -13.48 0.56
CA GLY A 204 -11.91 -14.92 0.41
C GLY A 204 -12.98 -15.75 1.13
N ALA A 205 -13.38 -15.34 2.34
CA ALA A 205 -14.47 -15.99 3.09
C ALA A 205 -15.83 -15.84 2.39
N PHE A 206 -16.13 -14.65 1.86
CA PHE A 206 -17.37 -14.40 1.12
C PHE A 206 -17.45 -15.25 -0.16
N ILE A 207 -16.34 -15.34 -0.90
CA ILE A 207 -16.24 -16.18 -2.11
C ILE A 207 -16.33 -17.66 -1.74
N TYR A 208 -15.64 -18.09 -0.69
CA TYR A 208 -15.65 -19.50 -0.27
C TYR A 208 -17.03 -20.00 0.14
N LYS A 209 -17.87 -19.14 0.73
CA LYS A 209 -19.20 -19.52 1.22
C LYS A 209 -20.34 -19.27 0.27
N TYR A 210 -20.34 -18.15 -0.44
CA TYR A 210 -21.48 -17.72 -1.24
C TYR A 210 -21.11 -17.42 -2.69
N ASP A 211 -19.86 -17.70 -3.11
CA ASP A 211 -19.31 -17.34 -4.43
C ASP A 211 -19.50 -15.85 -4.78
N LEU A 212 -19.56 -15.00 -3.75
CA LEU A 212 -19.86 -13.58 -3.89
C LEU A 212 -18.60 -12.79 -4.24
N VAL A 213 -18.59 -12.26 -5.47
CA VAL A 213 -17.53 -11.37 -5.96
C VAL A 213 -18.05 -9.96 -6.27
N ASP A 214 -19.32 -9.85 -6.69
CA ASP A 214 -19.96 -8.57 -7.02
C ASP A 214 -20.60 -7.93 -5.79
N ILE A 215 -20.20 -6.70 -5.47
CA ILE A 215 -20.66 -5.93 -4.31
C ILE A 215 -22.18 -5.73 -4.32
N ARG A 216 -22.81 -5.69 -5.51
CA ARG A 216 -24.26 -5.51 -5.63
C ARG A 216 -25.04 -6.66 -5.01
N ASN A 217 -24.43 -7.84 -4.94
CA ASN A 217 -25.03 -9.06 -4.41
C ASN A 217 -24.71 -9.28 -2.92
N PHE A 218 -24.30 -8.25 -2.16
CA PHE A 218 -23.89 -8.42 -0.75
C PHE A 218 -25.04 -8.22 0.24
N GLU A 219 -26.28 -8.21 -0.24
CA GLU A 219 -27.47 -7.85 0.53
C GLU A 219 -27.71 -8.80 1.71
N GLY A 220 -27.76 -8.24 2.92
CA GLY A 220 -27.95 -8.99 4.15
C GLY A 220 -26.78 -9.90 4.57
N LEU A 221 -25.61 -9.78 3.92
CA LEU A 221 -24.42 -10.58 4.22
C LEU A 221 -23.96 -10.40 5.68
N GLY A 222 -24.16 -9.20 6.26
CA GLY A 222 -23.83 -8.90 7.65
C GLY A 222 -24.56 -9.76 8.68
N LYS A 223 -25.77 -10.25 8.36
CA LYS A 223 -26.52 -11.18 9.23
C LYS A 223 -26.17 -12.65 8.97
N LYS A 224 -25.72 -12.96 7.75
CA LYS A 224 -25.36 -14.32 7.33
C LYS A 224 -23.95 -14.67 7.83
N MET A 225 -22.97 -13.80 7.59
CA MET A 225 -21.59 -13.95 8.04
C MET A 225 -21.19 -12.83 9.01
N PRO A 226 -21.76 -12.77 10.23
CA PRO A 226 -21.55 -11.65 11.15
C PRO A 226 -20.08 -11.43 11.52
N TYR A 227 -19.29 -12.48 11.73
CA TYR A 227 -17.88 -12.35 12.13
C TYR A 227 -17.01 -11.89 10.96
N ALA A 228 -17.17 -12.52 9.79
CA ALA A 228 -16.40 -12.12 8.61
C ALA A 228 -16.78 -10.71 8.16
N SER A 229 -18.06 -10.36 8.26
CA SER A 229 -18.57 -9.05 7.93
C SER A 229 -18.09 -7.98 8.91
N ALA A 230 -18.10 -8.26 10.22
CA ALA A 230 -17.60 -7.34 11.23
C ALA A 230 -16.09 -7.09 11.06
N ALA A 231 -15.31 -8.14 10.80
CA ALA A 231 -13.88 -8.02 10.53
C ALA A 231 -13.60 -7.19 9.26
N PHE A 232 -14.37 -7.40 8.18
CA PHE A 232 -14.29 -6.56 6.99
C PHE A 232 -14.59 -5.10 7.33
N THR A 233 -15.68 -4.84 8.06
CA THR A 233 -16.05 -3.47 8.48
C THR A 233 -14.94 -2.82 9.29
N LEU A 234 -14.39 -3.49 10.31
CA LEU A 234 -13.31 -2.94 11.13
C LEU A 234 -12.07 -2.58 10.29
N ALA A 235 -11.66 -3.46 9.37
CA ALA A 235 -10.54 -3.18 8.48
C ALA A 235 -10.85 -2.05 7.47
N ALA A 236 -12.10 -1.96 7.01
CA ALA A 236 -12.56 -0.88 6.13
C ALA A 236 -12.57 0.48 6.86
N LEU A 237 -13.08 0.54 8.09
CA LEU A 237 -13.04 1.75 8.93
C LEU A 237 -11.60 2.14 9.26
N SER A 238 -10.71 1.17 9.46
CA SER A 238 -9.27 1.44 9.56
C SER A 238 -8.72 2.07 8.29
N MET A 239 -9.04 1.54 7.11
CA MET A 239 -8.58 2.09 5.84
C MET A 239 -9.16 3.49 5.53
N ILE A 240 -10.39 3.76 5.97
CA ILE A 240 -10.99 5.11 5.92
C ILE A 240 -10.18 6.05 6.81
N GLY A 241 -9.76 5.57 7.99
CA GLY A 241 -8.97 6.32 8.95
C GLY A 241 -9.83 6.84 10.10
N ILE A 242 -10.67 5.99 10.70
CA ILE A 242 -11.50 6.37 11.84
C ILE A 242 -10.73 6.12 13.15
N PRO A 243 -10.66 7.06 14.12
CA PRO A 243 -10.06 6.81 15.42
C PRO A 243 -10.75 5.66 16.18
N PRO A 244 -10.02 4.80 16.93
CA PRO A 244 -8.57 4.80 17.18
C PRO A 244 -7.77 3.86 16.26
N SER A 245 -8.18 3.68 14.99
CA SER A 245 -7.54 2.71 14.09
C SER A 245 -6.12 3.08 13.64
N THR A 246 -5.37 2.09 13.17
CA THR A 246 -4.03 2.30 12.61
C THR A 246 -4.05 3.16 11.35
N GLY A 247 -5.07 3.06 10.51
CA GLY A 247 -5.14 3.92 9.33
C GLY A 247 -5.38 5.40 9.66
N PHE A 248 -6.02 5.72 10.79
CA PHE A 248 -6.10 7.11 11.27
C PHE A 248 -4.71 7.65 11.63
N ALA A 249 -3.98 6.92 12.48
CA ALA A 249 -2.65 7.34 12.95
C ALA A 249 -1.68 7.59 11.79
N THR A 250 -1.63 6.67 10.82
CA THR A 250 -0.69 6.77 9.69
C THR A 250 -0.99 7.94 8.76
N LYS A 251 -2.28 8.24 8.52
CA LYS A 251 -2.68 9.40 7.73
C LYS A 251 -2.37 10.70 8.45
N LEU A 252 -2.53 10.76 9.77
CA LEU A 252 -2.09 11.91 10.56
C LEU A 252 -0.59 12.14 10.43
N PHE A 253 0.25 11.09 10.49
CA PHE A 253 1.69 11.24 10.32
C PHE A 253 2.06 11.80 8.95
N LEU A 254 1.38 11.38 7.88
CA LEU A 254 1.59 11.93 6.53
C LEU A 254 1.07 13.38 6.39
N ILE A 255 0.01 13.74 7.10
CA ILE A 255 -0.47 15.13 7.19
C ILE A 255 0.58 15.98 7.91
N PHE A 256 1.11 15.52 9.05
CA PHE A 256 2.19 16.21 9.75
C PHE A 256 3.44 16.33 8.89
N ALA A 257 3.81 15.27 8.15
CA ALA A 257 4.91 15.33 7.21
C ALA A 257 4.71 16.41 6.15
N SER A 258 3.49 16.53 5.62
CA SER A 258 3.16 17.56 4.64
C SER A 258 3.22 18.97 5.25
N LEU A 259 2.65 19.17 6.45
CA LEU A 259 2.66 20.46 7.15
C LEU A 259 4.08 20.92 7.54
N HIS A 260 4.95 20.01 7.98
CA HIS A 260 6.34 20.34 8.30
C HIS A 260 7.21 20.57 7.05
N ALA A 261 6.71 20.24 5.85
CA ALA A 261 7.39 20.54 4.60
C ALA A 261 7.01 21.91 4.01
N THR A 262 6.22 22.72 4.71
CA THR A 262 5.73 24.02 4.22
C THR A 262 6.86 25.00 3.90
N ASP A 263 7.94 25.01 4.69
CA ASP A 263 9.07 25.92 4.44
C ASP A 263 9.81 25.61 3.13
N VAL A 264 9.78 24.35 2.69
CA VAL A 264 10.48 23.89 1.48
C VAL A 264 9.55 23.87 0.26
N PHE A 265 8.31 23.41 0.43
CA PHE A 265 7.36 23.20 -0.67
C PHE A 265 6.26 24.27 -0.75
N ALA A 266 6.28 25.25 0.15
CA ALA A 266 5.36 26.39 0.20
C ALA A 266 3.90 25.94 0.00
N SER A 267 3.19 26.51 -0.98
CA SER A 267 1.79 26.22 -1.27
C SER A 267 1.51 24.75 -1.61
N SER A 268 2.50 24.00 -2.12
CA SER A 268 2.31 22.58 -2.49
C SER A 268 2.08 21.69 -1.27
N ALA A 269 2.67 22.03 -0.12
CA ALA A 269 2.47 21.31 1.14
C ALA A 269 0.99 21.25 1.55
N TYR A 270 0.29 22.39 1.45
CA TYR A 270 -1.14 22.47 1.74
C TYR A 270 -1.99 21.68 0.74
N LEU A 271 -1.58 21.63 -0.53
CA LEU A 271 -2.25 20.80 -1.54
C LEU A 271 -2.11 19.30 -1.21
N PHE A 272 -0.95 18.86 -0.73
CA PHE A 272 -0.77 17.47 -0.28
C PHE A 272 -1.67 17.14 0.91
N VAL A 273 -1.81 18.05 1.89
CA VAL A 273 -2.77 17.88 3.00
C VAL A 273 -4.20 17.77 2.47
N ALA A 274 -4.61 18.66 1.55
CA ALA A 274 -5.94 18.62 0.95
C ALA A 274 -6.20 17.28 0.22
N VAL A 275 -5.21 16.76 -0.51
CA VAL A 275 -5.31 15.45 -1.18
C VAL A 275 -5.45 14.30 -0.17
N LEU A 276 -4.68 14.30 0.93
CA LEU A 276 -4.74 13.28 1.98
C LEU A 276 -6.13 13.24 2.66
N LEU A 277 -6.70 14.42 2.92
CA LEU A 277 -8.04 14.58 3.48
C LEU A 277 -9.13 14.15 2.49
N LEU A 278 -9.07 14.67 1.26
CA LEU A 278 -10.02 14.32 0.19
C LEU A 278 -10.03 12.81 -0.07
N SER A 279 -8.87 12.17 -0.12
CA SER A 279 -8.81 10.72 -0.33
C SER A 279 -9.34 9.92 0.87
N SER A 280 -9.36 10.49 2.08
CA SER A 280 -10.04 9.84 3.21
C SER A 280 -11.57 9.85 3.03
N LEU A 281 -12.12 10.93 2.46
CA LEU A 281 -13.52 10.99 2.04
C LEU A 281 -13.81 10.02 0.88
N LEU A 282 -12.92 9.95 -0.12
CA LEU A 282 -13.08 8.97 -1.21
C LEU A 282 -13.02 7.52 -0.69
N ASN A 283 -12.14 7.23 0.28
CA ASN A 283 -12.11 5.95 0.98
C ASN A 283 -13.45 5.63 1.63
N LEU A 284 -14.07 6.60 2.30
CA LEU A 284 -15.41 6.45 2.86
C LEU A 284 -16.41 6.07 1.77
N VAL A 285 -16.44 6.75 0.63
CA VAL A 285 -17.40 6.47 -0.46
C VAL A 285 -17.35 5.01 -0.92
N TYR A 286 -16.18 4.48 -1.29
CA TYR A 286 -16.14 3.13 -1.86
C TYR A 286 -16.25 2.01 -0.81
N PHE A 287 -15.80 2.21 0.44
CA PHE A 287 -15.99 1.22 1.51
C PHE A 287 -17.40 1.26 2.08
N TRP A 288 -17.98 2.44 2.27
CA TRP A 288 -19.35 2.60 2.77
C TRP A 288 -20.34 1.89 1.87
N ARG A 289 -20.18 1.98 0.54
CA ARG A 289 -21.02 1.25 -0.42
C ARG A 289 -21.05 -0.27 -0.16
N VAL A 290 -19.94 -0.86 0.28
CA VAL A 290 -19.89 -2.30 0.62
C VAL A 290 -20.59 -2.55 1.95
N ILE A 291 -20.31 -1.74 2.96
CA ILE A 291 -20.92 -1.83 4.30
C ILE A 291 -22.45 -1.66 4.21
N GLU A 292 -22.90 -0.67 3.44
CA GLU A 292 -24.32 -0.39 3.19
C GLU A 292 -25.05 -1.62 2.64
N ARG A 293 -24.50 -2.24 1.58
CA ARG A 293 -25.06 -3.47 0.99
C ARG A 293 -25.10 -4.61 2.01
N MET A 294 -24.04 -4.79 2.80
CA MET A 294 -23.96 -5.88 3.77
C MET A 294 -24.98 -5.80 4.90
N TYR A 295 -25.25 -4.59 5.44
CA TYR A 295 -26.02 -4.43 6.67
C TYR A 295 -27.39 -3.78 6.49
N PHE A 296 -27.53 -2.84 5.54
CA PHE A 296 -28.69 -1.94 5.47
C PHE A 296 -29.66 -2.30 4.34
N ILE A 297 -29.19 -2.95 3.28
CA ILE A 297 -30.04 -3.39 2.18
C ILE A 297 -30.60 -4.78 2.50
N LYS A 298 -31.93 -4.87 2.54
CA LYS A 298 -32.66 -6.13 2.77
C LYS A 298 -32.53 -7.03 1.54
N GLY A 299 -31.93 -8.21 1.70
CA GLY A 299 -31.86 -9.21 0.63
C GLY A 299 -33.26 -9.79 0.35
N GLY A 300 -33.64 -9.79 -0.92
CA GLY A 300 -34.94 -10.29 -1.40
C GLY A 300 -35.03 -11.81 -1.53
N GLU A 301 -33.91 -12.54 -1.56
CA GLU A 301 -33.85 -13.99 -1.70
C GLU A 301 -32.91 -14.63 -0.66
N GLU A 302 -33.26 -15.83 -0.19
CA GLU A 302 -32.39 -16.66 0.65
C GLU A 302 -31.14 -17.04 -0.15
N MET A 303 -30.03 -16.30 0.03
CA MET A 303 -28.72 -16.82 -0.43
C MET A 303 -28.49 -18.18 0.23
N ASP A 304 -28.52 -19.22 -0.59
CA ASP A 304 -28.23 -20.58 -0.17
C ASP A 304 -26.74 -20.66 0.23
N GLY A 305 -26.47 -20.84 1.52
CA GLY A 305 -25.11 -21.03 2.04
C GLY A 305 -24.60 -22.46 1.86
N GLY A 306 -25.39 -23.31 1.21
CA GLY A 306 -25.21 -24.76 1.15
C GLY A 306 -25.30 -25.41 2.53
N GLU A 307 -24.99 -26.71 2.60
CA GLU A 307 -25.01 -27.52 3.83
C GLU A 307 -24.02 -27.05 4.93
N ARG A 308 -23.13 -26.10 4.62
CA ARG A 308 -21.96 -25.77 5.44
C ARG A 308 -22.19 -24.59 6.38
N GLY A 309 -23.33 -24.49 7.06
CA GLY A 309 -23.60 -23.41 8.03
C GLY A 309 -23.45 -21.98 7.45
N ARG A 310 -23.77 -20.96 8.25
CA ARG A 310 -23.77 -19.57 7.75
C ARG A 310 -22.38 -18.93 7.68
N GLU A 311 -21.41 -19.45 8.42
CA GLU A 311 -20.08 -18.84 8.59
C GLU A 311 -18.93 -19.66 8.01
N ALA A 312 -17.82 -18.96 7.72
CA ALA A 312 -16.57 -19.58 7.27
C ALA A 312 -15.97 -20.50 8.35
N PRO A 313 -15.17 -21.51 7.97
CA PRO A 313 -14.51 -22.38 8.94
C PRO A 313 -13.55 -21.58 9.85
N LEU A 314 -13.34 -22.07 11.07
CA LEU A 314 -12.49 -21.40 12.07
C LEU A 314 -11.06 -21.13 11.58
N SER A 315 -10.54 -21.98 10.70
CA SER A 315 -9.23 -21.78 10.06
C SER A 315 -9.13 -20.50 9.22
N MET A 316 -10.26 -20.01 8.69
CA MET A 316 -10.34 -18.72 7.98
C MET A 316 -10.72 -17.57 8.93
N LEU A 317 -11.63 -17.82 9.88
CA LEU A 317 -12.11 -16.80 10.80
C LEU A 317 -11.05 -16.37 11.82
N GLY A 318 -10.23 -17.28 12.34
CA GLY A 318 -9.19 -16.98 13.33
C GLY A 318 -8.22 -15.90 12.85
N PRO A 319 -7.52 -16.09 11.71
CA PRO A 319 -6.64 -15.08 11.14
C PRO A 319 -7.37 -13.78 10.79
N LEU A 320 -8.63 -13.87 10.34
CA LEU A 320 -9.44 -12.71 9.97
C LEU A 320 -9.76 -11.82 11.18
N VAL A 321 -10.25 -12.40 12.27
CA VAL A 321 -10.55 -11.69 13.52
C VAL A 321 -9.27 -11.13 14.15
N LEU A 322 -8.17 -11.90 14.12
CA LEU A 322 -6.87 -11.45 14.60
C LEU A 322 -6.41 -10.19 13.85
N LEU A 323 -6.43 -10.19 12.52
CA LEU A 323 -6.03 -9.02 11.74
C LEU A 323 -6.95 -7.82 11.96
N ALA A 324 -8.26 -8.04 12.10
CA ALA A 324 -9.21 -6.97 12.43
C ALA A 324 -8.91 -6.34 13.80
N ALA A 325 -8.62 -7.15 14.82
CA ALA A 325 -8.21 -6.68 16.14
C ALA A 325 -6.89 -5.90 16.08
N LEU A 326 -5.90 -6.40 15.32
CA LEU A 326 -4.62 -5.74 15.14
C LEU A 326 -4.76 -4.36 14.46
N CYS A 327 -5.74 -4.16 13.58
CA CYS A 327 -6.00 -2.84 13.00
C CYS A 327 -6.35 -1.77 14.06
N ILE A 328 -6.98 -2.17 15.17
CA ILE A 328 -7.32 -1.26 16.26
C ILE A 328 -6.18 -1.17 17.27
N LEU A 329 -5.64 -2.32 17.70
CA LEU A 329 -4.56 -2.38 18.69
C LEU A 329 -3.33 -1.60 18.23
N VAL A 330 -2.89 -1.81 16.99
CA VAL A 330 -1.74 -1.08 16.42
C VAL A 330 -2.03 0.41 16.32
N GLY A 331 -3.28 0.81 16.04
CA GLY A 331 -3.68 2.22 16.03
C GLY A 331 -3.57 2.89 17.41
N ILE A 332 -4.07 2.22 18.45
CA ILE A 332 -3.94 2.69 19.83
C ILE A 332 -2.46 2.83 20.21
N LEU A 333 -1.63 1.83 19.86
CA LEU A 333 -0.18 1.87 20.13
C LEU A 333 0.48 3.09 19.47
N TRP A 334 0.18 3.37 18.19
CA TRP A 334 0.71 4.54 17.49
C TRP A 334 0.26 5.87 18.13
N LEU A 335 -0.99 5.97 18.59
CA LEU A 335 -1.56 7.21 19.14
C LEU A 335 -1.12 7.49 20.58
N THR A 336 -0.85 6.46 21.38
CA THR A 336 -0.51 6.59 22.80
C THR A 336 0.98 6.79 23.07
N LYS A 337 1.82 6.87 22.02
CA LYS A 337 3.29 7.00 22.12
C LYS A 337 3.93 5.98 23.08
N LEU A 338 3.35 4.78 23.22
CA LEU A 338 4.06 3.68 23.87
C LEU A 338 5.42 3.53 23.15
N PRO A 339 6.56 3.48 23.88
CA PRO A 339 7.86 3.40 23.25
C PRO A 339 7.84 2.16 22.36
N LEU A 340 7.98 2.39 21.05
CA LEU A 340 8.05 1.31 20.08
C LEU A 340 9.54 0.97 19.95
N PRO A 341 10.05 -0.07 20.63
CA PRO A 341 11.36 -0.62 20.32
C PRO A 341 11.48 -0.99 18.84
N LEU A 342 10.37 -1.10 18.12
CA LEU A 342 10.30 -1.31 16.68
C LEU A 342 10.70 -0.07 15.86
N LEU A 343 10.39 1.15 16.31
CA LEU A 343 10.87 2.37 15.65
C LEU A 343 12.39 2.49 15.86
N ASP A 344 12.86 2.32 17.09
CA ASP A 344 14.29 2.33 17.41
C ASP A 344 15.04 1.18 16.71
N ALA A 345 14.44 -0.01 16.59
CA ALA A 345 15.00 -1.13 15.83
C ALA A 345 15.04 -0.87 14.31
N VAL A 346 14.03 -0.19 13.75
CA VAL A 346 14.03 0.18 12.32
C VAL A 346 15.04 1.30 12.06
N LEU A 347 15.12 2.30 12.93
CA LEU A 347 16.10 3.38 12.86
C LEU A 347 17.54 2.85 12.99
N SER A 348 17.79 2.00 13.99
CA SER A 348 19.10 1.34 14.19
C SER A 348 19.45 0.38 13.04
N GLY A 349 18.48 -0.41 12.54
CA GLY A 349 18.67 -1.30 11.39
C GLY A 349 18.90 -0.56 10.05
N LEU A 350 18.40 0.67 9.93
CA LEU A 350 18.69 1.59 8.83
C LEU A 350 19.96 2.43 9.07
N ARG A 351 20.59 2.33 10.24
CA ARG A 351 21.69 3.21 10.69
C ARG A 351 21.36 4.69 10.48
N LEU A 352 20.13 5.07 10.85
CA LEU A 352 19.64 6.44 10.83
C LEU A 352 19.52 6.91 12.28
N GLU A 353 20.36 7.87 12.67
CA GLU A 353 20.12 8.66 13.88
C GLU A 353 19.04 9.69 13.54
N VAL A 354 17.79 9.41 13.91
CA VAL A 354 16.74 10.43 13.88
C VAL A 354 16.69 11.02 15.27
N PHE A 355 17.24 12.22 15.43
CA PHE A 355 16.92 13.07 16.57
C PHE A 355 15.43 13.40 16.47
N LEU A 356 14.63 12.82 17.37
CA LEU A 356 13.23 13.18 17.58
C LEU A 356 13.12 14.52 18.31
#